data_AF-A0A1G8TSE9-F1
#
_entry.id   AF-A0A1G8TSE9-F1
#
_cell.length_a   1.000
_cell.length_b   1.000
_cell.length_c   1.000
_cell.angle_alpha   90.00
_cell.angle_beta   90.00
_cell.angle_gamma   90.00
#
_symmetry.space_group_name_H-M   'P 1'
#
loop_
_entity.id
_entity.type
_entity.pdbx_description
1 polymer ?
#
loop_
_entity_poly.entity_id
_entity_poly.type
_entity_poly.pdbx_seq_one_letter_code
_entity_poly.pdbx_strand_id
1 'polypeptide(L)' 'MRFLYTIFWSFVFSFMTAYVVSNMNQADFSFLQVIMMTIVFTVGVVLLADVGLKEEEA' A
#
# COMPACT_ATOMS: atom_id res chain seq x y z
N MET A 1 2.22 -13.77 -10.78
CA MET A 1 1.14 -12.84 -11.16
C MET A 1 0.62 -12.05 -9.95
N ARG A 2 0.06 -12.72 -8.92
CA ARG A 2 -0.53 -12.06 -7.74
C ARG A 2 0.36 -10.99 -7.09
N PHE A 3 1.61 -11.31 -6.75
CA PHE A 3 2.52 -10.36 -6.08
C PHE A 3 2.88 -9.12 -6.90
N LEU A 4 3.12 -9.28 -8.21
CA LEU A 4 3.42 -8.14 -9.09
C LEU A 4 2.22 -7.19 -9.20
N TYR A 5 1.01 -7.74 -9.29
CA TYR A 5 -0.23 -6.96 -9.26
C TYR A 5 -0.46 -6.29 -7.90
N THR A 6 -0.22 -7.00 -6.79
CA THR A 6 -0.30 -6.41 -5.45
C THR A 6 0.65 -5.22 -5.32
N ILE A 7 1.92 -5.37 -5.69
CA ILE A 7 2.91 -4.28 -5.61
C ILE A 7 2.51 -3.11 -6.51
N PHE A 8 2.08 -3.39 -7.75
CA PHE A 8 1.64 -2.35 -8.68
C PHE A 8 0.46 -1.54 -8.11
N TRP A 9 -0.57 -2.21 -7.60
CA TRP A 9 -1.72 -1.53 -7.01
C TRP A 9 -1.38 -0.82 -5.70
N SER A 10 -0.57 -1.44 -4.83
CA SER A 10 -0.07 -0.79 -3.61
C SER A 10 0.73 0.48 -3.91
N PHE A 11 1.49 0.50 -5.02
CA PHE A 11 2.23 1.68 -5.46
C PHE A 11 1.31 2.80 -5.94
N VAL A 12 0.31 2.47 -6.79
CA VAL A 12 -0.68 3.44 -7.27
C VAL A 12 -1.49 4.03 -6.11
N PHE A 13 -1.95 3.20 -5.16
CA PHE A 13 -2.67 3.69 -3.99
C PHE A 13 -1.81 4.56 -3.09
N SER A 14 -0.53 4.22 -2.92
CA SER A 14 0.41 5.05 -2.14
C SER A 14 0.60 6.43 -2.74
N PHE A 15 0.60 6.55 -4.08
CA PHE A 15 0.64 7.83 -4.78
C PHE A 15 -0.60 8.68 -4.46
N MET A 16 -1.79 8.09 -4.54
CA MET A 16 -3.04 8.78 -4.22
C MET A 16 -3.08 9.21 -2.76
N THR A 17 -2.71 8.32 -1.84
CA THR A 17 -2.68 8.61 -0.40
C THR A 17 -1.69 9.73 -0.08
N ALA A 18 -0.45 9.65 -0.59
CA ALA A 18 0.55 10.69 -0.34
C ALA A 18 0.10 12.04 -0.88
N TYR A 19 -0.49 12.06 -2.09
CA TYR A 19 -1.05 13.29 -2.66
C TYR A 19 -2.14 13.89 -1.76
N VAL A 20 -3.13 13.10 -1.36
CA VAL A 20 -4.24 13.59 -0.52
C VAL A 20 -3.72 14.09 0.83
N VAL A 21 -2.87 13.32 1.52
CA VAL A 21 -2.35 13.66 2.84
C VAL A 21 -1.46 14.92 2.78
N SER A 22 -0.60 15.04 1.77
CA SER A 22 0.21 16.26 1.58
C SER A 22 -0.68 17.48 1.40
N ASN A 23 -1.75 17.39 0.59
CA ASN A 23 -2.69 18.49 0.42
C ASN A 23 -3.50 18.80 1.69
N MET A 24 -3.85 17.79 2.49
CA MET A 24 -4.54 17.99 3.78
C MET A 24 -3.65 18.73 4.80
N ASN A 25 -2.35 18.47 4.78
CA ASN A 25 -1.38 19.06 5.71
C ASN A 25 -0.72 20.34 5.18
N GLN A 26 -1.11 20.82 3.99
CA GLN A 26 -0.40 21.90 3.26
C GLN A 26 1.12 21.67 3.19
N ALA A 27 1.51 20.41 3.03
CA ALA A 27 2.91 19.99 2.96
C ALA A 27 3.29 19.67 1.51
N ASP A 28 4.59 19.74 1.21
CA ASP A 28 5.10 19.34 -0.09
C ASP A 28 4.89 17.83 -0.33
N PHE A 29 4.69 17.48 -1.60
CA PHE A 29 4.60 16.09 -2.00
C PHE A 29 5.98 15.41 -1.87
N SER A 30 6.02 14.29 -1.14
CA SER A 30 7.24 13.50 -0.93
C SER A 30 7.17 12.16 -1.65
N PHE A 31 8.04 11.96 -2.63
CA PHE A 31 8.17 10.67 -3.31
C PHE A 31 8.71 9.58 -2.36
N LEU A 32 9.54 9.94 -1.38
CA LEU A 32 10.02 9.00 -0.37
C LEU A 32 8.86 8.48 0.48
N GLN A 33 7.89 9.32 0.83
CA GLN A 33 6.68 8.90 1.53
C GLN A 33 5.86 7.89 0.72
N VAL A 34 5.78 8.05 -0.60
CA VAL A 34 5.11 7.07 -1.48
C VAL A 34 5.80 5.72 -1.42
N ILE A 35 7.13 5.67 -1.52
CA ILE A 35 7.88 4.40 -1.45
C ILE A 35 7.63 3.72 -0.10
N MET A 36 7.72 4.46 1.00
CA MET A 36 7.50 3.92 2.34
C MET A 36 6.07 3.38 2.50
N MET A 37 5.06 4.12 2.04
CA MET A 37 3.67 3.67 2.04
C MET A 37 3.46 2.43 1.16
N THR A 38 4.15 2.35 0.02
CA THR A 38 4.04 1.19 -0.89
C THR A 38 4.52 -0.07 -0.20
N ILE A 39 5.64 0.01 0.53
CA ILE A 39 6.17 -1.12 1.30
C ILE A 39 5.17 -1.53 2.38
N VAL A 40 4.65 -0.57 3.16
CA VAL A 40 3.68 -0.83 4.23
C VAL A 40 2.41 -1.47 3.69
N PHE A 41 1.82 -0.93 2.63
CA PHE A 41 0.62 -1.51 2.01
C PHE A 41 0.88 -2.88 1.41
N THR A 42 2.01 -3.09 0.73
CA THR A 42 2.35 -4.40 0.16
C THR A 42 2.45 -5.45 1.26
N VAL A 43 3.19 -5.15 2.34
CA VAL A 43 3.34 -6.07 3.47
C VAL A 43 2.00 -6.33 4.14
N GLY A 44 1.20 -5.28 4.39
CA GLY A 44 -0.13 -5.41 4.99
C GLY A 44 -1.05 -6.31 4.17
N VAL A 45 -1.10 -6.13 2.84
CA VAL A 45 -1.93 -6.96 1.95
C VAL A 45 -1.44 -8.40 1.90
N VAL A 46 -0.12 -8.64 1.87
CA VAL A 46 0.43 -10.01 1.88
C VAL A 46 0.11 -10.71 3.19
N LEU A 47 0.27 -10.03 4.32
CA LEU A 47 -0.08 -10.60 5.63
C LEU A 47 -1.58 -10.89 5.73
N LEU A 48 -2.45 -9.98 5.28
CA LEU A 48 -3.89 -10.22 5.25
C LEU A 48 -4.27 -11.38 4.32
N ALA A 49 -3.60 -11.50 3.17
CA ALA A 49 -3.85 -12.59 2.24
C ALA A 49 -3.39 -13.95 2.80
N ASP A 50 -2.26 -14.01 3.50
CA ASP A 50 -1.71 -15.27 4.01
C ASP A 50 -2.26 -15.66 5.39
N VAL A 51 -2.65 -14.71 6.23
CA VAL A 51 -3.19 -14.95 7.58
C VAL A 51 -4.72 -14.95 7.57
N GLY A 52 -5.35 -13.99 6.91
CA GLY A 52 -6.81 -13.81 6.96
C GLY A 52 -7.59 -14.80 6.10
N LEU A 53 -7.05 -15.24 4.96
CA LEU A 53 -7.76 -16.19 4.07
C LEU A 53 -7.51 -17.66 4.43
N LYS A 54 -6.47 -17.98 5.20
CA LYS A 54 -6.21 -19.36 5.64
C LYS A 54 -7.14 -19.82 6.78
N GLU A 55 -7.73 -18.90 7.53
CA GLU A 55 -8.71 -19.25 8.57
C GLU A 55 -10.06 -19.69 7.98
N GLU A 56 -10.40 -19.30 6.75
CA GLU A 56 -11.69 -19.64 6.13
C GLU A 56 -11.75 -21.08 5.58
N GLU A 57 -10.59 -21.75 5.44
CA GLU A 57 -10.50 -23.14 4.94
C GLU A 57 -10.33 -24.20 6.05
N ALA A 58 -10.35 -23.82 7.34
CA ALA A 58 -10.13 -24.72 8.49
C ALA A 58 -11.41 -25.07 9.27
#